data_AF-A0A3C1HB74-F1
#
_entry.id   AF-A0A3C1HB74-F1
#
_cell.length_a   1.000
_cell.length_b   1.000
_cell.length_c   1.000
_cell.angle_alpha   90.00
_cell.angle_beta   90.00
_cell.angle_gamma   90.00
#
_symmetry.space_group_name_H-M   'P 1'
#
loop_
_entity.id
_entity.type
_entity.pdbx_description
1 polymer ?
#
loop_
_entity_poly.entity_id
_entity_poly.type
_entity_poly.pdbx_seq_one_letter_code
_entity_poly.pdbx_strand_id
1 'polypeptide(L)'
;MKTSPAPAPGATPRTLEGFTLLEVMVACFVFFTVAFSVLELTTHSLVAAKKLRRQTVDPAMQLEEYVGTNVHVEPGVVTGDFGDIYPDYTWERDIDQVESNGLYIVKLTIFPKHGSQELPMQLTSYLYDRAGTPGRNFGGMK
;
A
#
# COMPACT_ATOMS: atom_id res chain seq x y z
N MET A 1 47.23 -63.14 37.62
CA MET A 1 48.10 -62.44 36.65
C MET A 1 47.33 -62.29 35.34
N LYS A 2 46.84 -61.08 35.01
CA LYS A 2 46.10 -60.79 33.77
C LYS A 2 46.90 -59.73 33.02
N THR A 3 47.55 -60.12 31.94
CA THR A 3 48.40 -59.24 31.12
C THR A 3 47.52 -58.36 30.24
N SER A 4 47.71 -57.04 30.34
CA SER A 4 47.05 -56.04 29.51
C SER A 4 47.52 -56.15 28.05
N PRO A 5 46.63 -56.10 27.04
CA PRO A 5 47.04 -56.14 25.65
C PRO A 5 47.69 -54.82 25.24
N ALA A 6 48.72 -54.92 24.41
CA ALA A 6 49.46 -53.79 23.85
C ALA A 6 48.60 -52.98 22.86
N PRO A 7 48.76 -51.65 22.79
CA PRO A 7 48.01 -50.81 21.86
C PRO A 7 48.43 -51.11 20.41
N ALA A 8 47.44 -51.20 19.51
CA ALA A 8 47.65 -51.50 18.09
C ALA A 8 48.43 -50.36 17.37
N PRO A 9 49.46 -50.69 16.57
CA PRO A 9 50.22 -49.70 15.82
C PRO A 9 49.38 -49.24 14.63
N GLY A 10 48.89 -47.99 14.67
CA GLY A 10 48.12 -47.41 13.56
C GLY A 10 47.09 -46.36 13.94
N ALA A 11 46.88 -46.07 15.23
CA ALA A 11 45.98 -44.98 15.64
C ALA A 11 46.62 -43.62 15.31
N THR A 12 46.31 -43.08 14.12
CA THR A 12 46.64 -41.70 13.75
C THR A 12 45.95 -40.74 14.72
N PRO A 13 46.67 -39.77 15.30
CA PRO A 13 46.05 -38.76 16.15
C PRO A 13 44.99 -38.02 15.33
N ARG A 14 43.73 -38.06 15.78
CA ARG A 14 42.68 -37.21 15.22
C ARG A 14 42.99 -35.78 15.66
N THR A 15 43.58 -34.99 14.79
CA THR A 15 43.70 -33.54 14.96
C THR A 15 42.29 -32.95 14.87
N LEU A 16 41.71 -32.64 16.03
CA LEU A 16 40.56 -31.76 16.12
C LEU A 16 41.08 -30.34 15.85
N GLU A 17 41.00 -29.93 14.59
CA GLU A 17 41.31 -28.56 14.20
C GLU A 17 40.20 -27.64 14.70
N GLY A 18 40.56 -26.70 15.57
CA GLY A 18 39.68 -25.62 16.02
C GLY A 18 39.78 -24.41 15.10
N PHE A 19 38.73 -23.58 15.11
CA PHE A 19 38.74 -22.31 14.40
C PHE A 19 39.91 -21.44 14.85
N THR A 20 40.62 -20.85 13.90
CA THR A 20 41.72 -19.96 14.21
C THR A 20 41.19 -18.63 14.75
N LEU A 21 41.97 -17.95 15.59
CA LEU A 21 41.60 -16.64 16.14
C LEU A 21 41.31 -15.63 15.02
N LEU A 22 42.09 -15.67 13.93
CA LEU A 22 41.90 -14.82 12.76
C LEU A 22 40.55 -15.07 12.08
N GLU A 23 40.16 -16.34 11.94
CA GLU A 23 38.88 -16.70 11.31
C GLU A 23 37.69 -16.22 12.15
N VAL A 24 37.76 -16.34 13.48
CA VAL A 24 36.73 -15.80 14.39
C VAL A 24 36.63 -14.28 14.26
N MET A 25 37.75 -13.57 14.16
CA MET A 25 37.74 -12.11 13.97
C MET A 25 37.07 -11.72 12.65
N VAL A 26 37.38 -12.44 11.56
CA VAL A 26 36.75 -12.21 10.25
C VAL A 26 35.25 -12.55 10.30
N ALA A 27 34.87 -13.65 10.95
CA ALA A 27 33.48 -14.05 11.11
C ALA A 27 32.68 -12.99 11.90
N CYS A 28 33.22 -12.50 13.02
CA CYS A 28 32.59 -11.42 13.79
C CYS A 28 32.44 -10.16 12.95
N PHE A 29 33.46 -9.78 12.17
CA PHE A 29 33.39 -8.61 11.29
C PHE A 29 32.26 -8.73 10.27
N VAL A 30 32.21 -9.83 9.52
CA VAL A 30 31.15 -10.06 8.53
C VAL A 30 29.78 -10.12 9.19
N PHE A 31 29.68 -10.77 10.35
CA PHE A 31 28.43 -10.86 11.12
C PHE A 31 27.89 -9.47 11.47
N PHE A 32 28.74 -8.58 11.99
CA PHE A 32 28.32 -7.22 12.32
C PHE A 32 27.90 -6.44 11.08
N THR A 33 28.66 -6.52 9.98
CA THR A 33 28.30 -5.86 8.72
C THR A 33 26.93 -6.32 8.23
N VAL A 34 26.70 -7.63 8.18
CA VAL A 34 25.42 -8.19 7.72
C VAL A 34 24.28 -7.82 8.66
N ALA A 35 24.49 -7.85 9.98
CA ALA A 35 23.48 -7.45 10.94
C ALA A 35 23.04 -6.00 10.75
N PHE A 36 23.98 -5.07 10.58
CA PHE A 36 23.64 -3.66 10.31
C PHE A 36 22.95 -3.49 8.96
N SER A 37 23.40 -4.18 7.90
CA SER A 37 22.74 -4.13 6.59
C SER A 37 21.29 -4.64 6.65
N VAL A 38 21.01 -5.69 7.42
CA VAL A 38 19.63 -6.19 7.60
C VAL A 38 18.78 -5.18 8.39
N LEU A 39 19.34 -4.56 9.43
CA LEU A 39 18.63 -3.52 10.18
C LEU A 39 18.32 -2.29 9.33
N GLU A 40 19.27 -1.86 8.50
CA GLU A 40 19.07 -0.77 7.56
C GLU A 40 17.98 -1.12 6.54
N LEU A 41 18.10 -2.27 5.88
CA LEU A 41 17.11 -2.73 4.90
C LEU A 41 15.69 -2.83 5.50
N THR A 42 15.56 -3.39 6.71
CA THR A 42 14.27 -3.50 7.38
C THR A 42 13.71 -2.14 7.77
N THR A 43 14.54 -1.23 8.26
CA THR A 43 14.14 0.16 8.55
C THR A 43 13.67 0.88 7.28
N HIS A 44 14.43 0.77 6.19
CA HIS A 44 14.05 1.33 4.89
C HIS A 44 12.72 0.76 4.39
N SER A 45 12.52 -0.56 4.50
CA SER A 45 11.26 -1.21 4.10
C SER A 45 10.06 -0.73 4.94
N LEU A 46 10.27 -0.53 6.25
CA LEU A 46 9.22 -0.08 7.17
C LEU A 46 8.88 1.39 6.96
N VAL A 47 9.88 2.24 6.71
CA VAL A 47 9.66 3.65 6.36
C VAL A 47 8.93 3.76 5.02
N ALA A 48 9.31 2.98 4.01
CA ALA A 48 8.61 2.95 2.73
C ALA A 48 7.15 2.51 2.88
N ALA A 49 6.89 1.43 3.63
CA ALA A 49 5.54 0.97 3.93
C ALA A 49 4.74 2.01 4.74
N LYS A 50 5.38 2.69 5.69
CA LYS A 50 4.74 3.73 6.50
C LYS A 50 4.35 4.95 5.66
N LYS A 51 5.16 5.34 4.67
CA LYS A 51 4.83 6.41 3.73
C LYS A 51 3.58 6.07 2.92
N LEU A 52 3.49 4.86 2.39
CA LEU A 52 2.29 4.40 1.66
C LEU A 52 1.03 4.44 2.54
N ARG A 53 1.13 4.00 3.79
CA ARG A 53 -0.02 3.96 4.72
C ARG A 53 -0.47 5.34 5.19
N ARG A 54 0.44 6.31 5.30
CA ARG A 54 0.12 7.66 5.80
C ARG A 54 -0.54 8.54 4.75
N GLN A 55 -0.42 8.18 3.46
CA GLN A 55 -0.91 8.95 2.32
C GLN A 55 -2.35 8.59 1.89
N THR A 56 -2.91 7.49 2.37
CA THR A 56 -4.31 7.13 2.08
C THR A 56 -5.25 7.89 3.02
N VAL A 57 -5.55 9.15 2.69
CA VAL A 57 -6.93 9.63 2.85
C VAL A 57 -7.79 8.64 2.09
N ASP A 58 -8.81 8.03 2.71
CA ASP A 58 -9.60 7.01 2.03
C ASP A 58 -10.57 7.67 1.05
N PRO A 59 -10.31 7.64 -0.27
CA PRO A 59 -11.22 8.21 -1.26
C PRO A 59 -12.56 7.43 -1.32
N ALA A 60 -12.58 6.18 -0.83
CA ALA A 60 -13.79 5.37 -0.81
C ALA A 60 -14.81 5.94 0.18
N MET A 61 -14.38 6.53 1.29
CA MET A 61 -15.31 7.12 2.28
C MET A 61 -16.16 8.26 1.67
N GLN A 62 -15.54 9.14 0.89
CA GLN A 62 -16.27 10.22 0.19
C GLN A 62 -17.15 9.69 -0.95
N LEU A 63 -16.71 8.63 -1.62
CA LEU A 63 -17.51 7.99 -2.66
C LEU A 63 -18.73 7.27 -2.06
N GLU A 64 -18.58 6.59 -0.92
CA GLU A 64 -19.68 5.93 -0.20
C GLU A 64 -20.73 6.92 0.29
N GLU A 65 -20.31 8.05 0.86
CA GLU A 65 -21.23 9.12 1.27
C GLU A 65 -22.08 9.61 0.08
N TYR A 66 -21.45 9.78 -1.09
CA TYR A 66 -22.14 10.21 -2.30
C TYR A 66 -23.06 9.14 -2.88
N VAL A 67 -22.57 7.91 -3.04
CA VAL A 67 -23.34 6.78 -3.58
C VAL A 67 -24.51 6.42 -2.65
N GLY A 68 -24.32 6.49 -1.34
CA GLY A 68 -25.34 6.21 -0.32
C GLY A 68 -26.45 7.26 -0.26
N THR A 69 -26.19 8.49 -0.71
CA THR A 69 -27.15 9.60 -0.62
C THR A 69 -28.18 9.62 -1.75
N ASN A 70 -28.05 8.76 -2.78
CA ASN A 70 -29.09 8.51 -3.80
C ASN A 70 -29.60 9.77 -4.53
N VAL A 71 -28.87 10.89 -4.46
CA VAL A 71 -29.18 12.12 -5.15
C VAL A 71 -28.75 11.93 -6.59
N HIS A 72 -29.71 12.15 -7.49
CA HIS A 72 -29.57 12.18 -8.94
C HIS A 72 -28.15 12.54 -9.38
N VAL A 73 -27.51 11.64 -10.12
CA VAL A 73 -26.11 11.80 -10.55
C VAL A 73 -26.09 12.85 -11.66
N GLU A 74 -25.91 14.11 -11.27
CA GLU A 74 -25.78 15.21 -12.21
C GLU A 74 -24.33 15.25 -12.75
N PRO A 75 -24.14 15.27 -14.08
CA PRO A 75 -22.83 15.48 -14.67
C PRO A 75 -22.25 16.83 -14.25
N GLY A 76 -20.97 16.86 -13.94
CA GLY A 76 -20.28 18.10 -13.58
C GLY A 76 -19.08 17.91 -12.65
N VAL A 77 -18.35 19.00 -12.49
CA VAL A 77 -17.19 19.08 -11.60
C VAL A 77 -17.61 19.76 -10.30
N VAL A 78 -17.39 19.07 -9.18
CA VAL A 78 -17.66 19.55 -7.82
C VAL A 78 -16.38 19.50 -7.02
N THR A 79 -15.99 20.61 -6.43
CA THR A 79 -14.79 20.71 -5.56
C THR A 79 -15.21 20.94 -4.12
N GLY A 80 -14.43 20.40 -3.17
CA GLY A 80 -14.64 20.65 -1.74
C GLY A 80 -13.40 20.36 -0.90
N ASP A 81 -13.57 20.48 0.41
CA ASP A 81 -12.57 20.10 1.40
C ASP A 81 -13.10 18.99 2.32
N PHE A 82 -12.20 18.38 3.08
CA PHE A 82 -12.54 17.35 4.06
C PHE A 82 -12.83 17.95 5.45
N GLY A 83 -13.08 19.26 5.53
CA GLY A 83 -13.20 19.98 6.81
C GLY A 83 -12.03 19.72 7.76
N ASP A 84 -12.35 19.49 9.04
CA ASP A 84 -11.38 19.25 10.11
C ASP A 84 -10.78 17.83 10.10
N ILE A 85 -11.34 16.90 9.30
CA ILE A 85 -10.92 15.49 9.28
C ILE A 85 -9.59 15.35 8.51
N TYR A 86 -9.46 16.06 7.39
CA TYR A 86 -8.23 16.12 6.61
C TYR A 86 -7.97 17.58 6.15
N PRO A 87 -7.52 18.47 7.05
CA PRO A 87 -7.42 19.90 6.76
C PRO A 87 -6.37 20.23 5.68
N ASP A 88 -5.38 19.34 5.52
CA ASP A 88 -4.28 19.45 4.55
C ASP A 88 -4.63 18.93 3.14
N TYR A 89 -5.87 18.50 2.92
CA TYR A 89 -6.31 17.95 1.63
C TYR A 89 -7.59 18.61 1.14
N THR A 90 -7.71 18.70 -0.18
CA THR A 90 -8.91 19.12 -0.91
C THR A 90 -9.28 18.04 -1.90
N TRP A 91 -10.53 17.97 -2.30
CA TRP A 91 -11.00 16.99 -3.28
C TRP A 91 -11.73 17.67 -4.45
N GLU A 92 -11.65 17.03 -5.60
CA GLU A 92 -12.38 17.36 -6.81
C GLU A 92 -13.05 16.10 -7.31
N ARG A 93 -14.33 16.18 -7.59
CA ARG A 93 -15.13 15.11 -8.17
C ARG A 93 -15.57 15.55 -9.55
N ASP A 94 -15.24 14.76 -10.55
CA ASP A 94 -15.65 14.94 -11.93
C ASP A 94 -16.55 13.78 -12.33
N ILE A 95 -17.79 14.09 -12.67
CA ILE A 95 -18.83 13.12 -13.03
C ILE A 95 -19.12 13.27 -14.52
N ASP A 96 -18.72 12.25 -15.27
CA ASP A 96 -18.92 12.15 -16.71
C ASP A 96 -19.97 11.07 -17.03
N GLN A 97 -20.90 11.39 -17.93
CA GLN A 97 -21.78 10.38 -18.51
C GLN A 97 -21.04 9.69 -19.67
N VAL A 98 -20.84 8.37 -19.58
CA VAL A 98 -20.10 7.61 -20.60
C VAL A 98 -20.95 7.36 -21.84
N GLU A 99 -22.25 7.12 -21.63
CA GLU A 99 -23.24 6.86 -22.69
C GLU A 99 -24.66 7.24 -22.20
N SER A 100 -25.64 7.23 -23.11
CA SER A 100 -27.07 7.50 -22.82
C SER A 100 -27.77 6.38 -22.03
N ASN A 101 -27.03 5.37 -21.56
CA ASN A 101 -27.54 4.16 -20.93
C ASN A 101 -27.64 4.25 -19.39
N GLY A 102 -27.41 5.43 -18.81
CA GLY A 102 -27.39 5.62 -17.36
C GLY A 102 -26.08 5.21 -16.68
N LEU A 103 -25.00 5.01 -17.44
CA LEU A 103 -23.65 4.77 -16.92
C LEU A 103 -22.90 6.09 -16.73
N TYR A 104 -22.41 6.28 -15.51
CA TYR A 104 -21.62 7.44 -15.10
C TYR A 104 -20.24 6.99 -14.62
N ILE A 105 -19.21 7.72 -15.02
CA ILE A 105 -17.87 7.63 -14.44
C ILE A 105 -17.75 8.74 -13.41
N VAL A 106 -17.37 8.36 -12.20
CA VAL A 106 -17.04 9.29 -11.12
C VAL A 106 -15.53 9.24 -10.92
N LYS A 107 -14.84 10.32 -11.28
CA LYS A 107 -13.42 10.53 -10.97
C LYS A 107 -13.33 11.38 -9.72
N LEU A 108 -12.70 10.86 -8.67
CA LEU A 108 -12.39 11.60 -7.46
C LEU A 108 -10.87 11.83 -7.42
N THR A 109 -10.45 13.08 -7.42
CA THR A 109 -9.05 13.50 -7.32
C THR A 109 -8.84 14.21 -6.01
N ILE A 110 -7.90 13.73 -5.20
CA ILE A 110 -7.50 14.34 -3.93
C ILE A 110 -6.22 15.11 -4.16
N PHE A 111 -6.25 16.41 -3.88
CA PHE A 111 -5.12 17.32 -3.98
C PHE A 111 -4.59 17.65 -2.58
N PRO A 112 -3.28 17.58 -2.36
CA PRO A 112 -2.69 18.13 -1.15
C PRO A 112 -2.75 19.67 -1.19
N LYS A 113 -3.04 20.30 -0.06
CA LYS A 113 -2.94 21.76 0.09
C LYS A 113 -1.46 22.19 0.08
N HIS A 114 -1.27 23.44 -0.35
CA HIS A 114 0.01 24.10 -0.62
C HIS A 114 1.10 23.77 0.43
N GLY A 115 2.20 23.14 0.00
CA GLY A 115 3.36 22.84 0.84
C GLY A 115 3.80 21.37 0.84
N SER A 116 2.93 20.45 0.45
CA SER A 116 3.27 19.02 0.31
C SER A 116 3.61 18.70 -1.14
N GLN A 117 4.84 18.20 -1.38
CA GLN A 117 5.28 17.66 -2.68
C GLN A 117 4.66 16.27 -2.94
N GLU A 118 3.42 16.08 -2.53
CA GLU A 118 2.70 14.82 -2.68
C GLU A 118 1.94 14.82 -4.00
N LEU A 119 1.97 13.70 -4.71
CA LEU A 119 1.25 13.56 -5.97
C LEU A 119 -0.25 13.48 -5.66
N PRO A 120 -1.11 14.10 -6.50
CA PRO A 120 -2.55 13.95 -6.35
C PRO A 120 -2.95 12.48 -6.48
N MET A 121 -3.82 12.03 -5.58
CA MET A 121 -4.36 10.66 -5.61
C MET A 121 -5.66 10.67 -6.40
N GLN A 122 -5.83 9.73 -7.33
CA GLN A 122 -7.04 9.62 -8.15
C GLN A 122 -7.71 8.26 -7.94
N LEU A 123 -9.02 8.29 -7.68
CA LEU A 123 -9.91 7.13 -7.67
C LEU A 123 -10.92 7.29 -8.80
N THR A 124 -11.11 6.26 -9.62
CA THR A 124 -12.16 6.24 -10.65
C THR A 124 -13.12 5.10 -10.35
N SER A 125 -14.41 5.40 -10.32
CA SER A 125 -15.48 4.42 -10.11
C SER A 125 -16.55 4.55 -11.20
N TYR A 126 -17.24 3.44 -11.47
CA TYR A 126 -18.37 3.38 -12.38
C TYR A 126 -19.65 3.25 -11.58
N LEU A 127 -20.59 4.16 -11.81
CA LEU A 127 -21.90 4.17 -11.18
C LEU A 127 -22.98 3.96 -12.24
N TYR A 128 -23.92 3.06 -11.96
CA TYR A 128 -25.06 2.81 -12.82
C TYR A 128 -26.33 3.31 -12.14
N ASP A 129 -26.99 4.29 -12.75
CA ASP A 129 -28.27 4.78 -12.28
C ASP A 129 -29.40 3.86 -12.77
N ARG A 130 -29.95 3.05 -11.85
CA ARG A 130 -31.09 2.17 -12.16
C ARG A 130 -32.40 2.94 -12.37
N ALA A 131 -32.49 4.21 -11.97
CA ALA A 131 -33.67 5.05 -12.17
C ALA A 131 -33.75 5.65 -13.59
N GLY A 132 -32.65 5.64 -14.35
CA GLY A 132 -32.61 6.02 -15.75
C GLY A 132 -33.26 4.97 -16.66
N THR A 133 -34.60 4.87 -16.68
CA THR A 133 -35.29 4.33 -17.85
C THR A 133 -35.48 5.47 -18.85
N PRO A 134 -34.72 5.54 -19.95
CA PRO A 134 -35.00 6.51 -21.00
C PRO A 134 -36.21 6.00 -21.77
N GLY A 135 -37.40 6.51 -21.50
CA GLY A 135 -38.58 6.11 -22.28
C GLY A 135 -39.96 6.33 -21.71
N ARG A 136 -40.18 7.10 -20.64
CA ARG A 136 -41.56 7.48 -20.26
C ARG A 136 -41.93 8.85 -20.79
N ASN A 137 -42.01 8.93 -22.13
CA ASN A 137 -42.83 9.93 -22.80
C ASN A 137 -44.26 9.80 -22.24
N PHE A 138 -44.63 10.65 -21.28
CA PHE A 138 -46.03 10.93 -21.00
C PHE A 138 -46.58 11.84 -22.10
N GLY A 139 -46.63 11.29 -23.31
CA GLY A 139 -47.54 11.75 -24.36
C GLY A 139 -48.87 11.03 -24.17
N GLY A 140 -49.82 11.70 -23.54
CA GLY A 140 -51.25 11.36 -23.55
C GLY A 140 -52.01 12.67 -23.41
N MET A 141 -52.42 13.30 -24.52
CA MET A 141 -53.77 13.16 -25.08
C MET A 141 -54.88 13.27 -24.01
N LYS A 142 -55.28 14.49 -23.66
CA LYS A 142 -56.48 15.19 -24.14
C LYS A 142 -56.74 16.44 -23.31
#